data_AF-A0A947AYX1-F1
#
_entry.id   AF-A0A947AYX1-F1
#
_cell.length_a   1.000
_cell.length_b   1.000
_cell.length_c   1.000
_cell.angle_alpha   90.00
_cell.angle_beta   90.00
_cell.angle_gamma   90.00
#
_symmetry.space_group_name_H-M   'P 1'
#
loop_
_entity.id
_entity.type
_entity.pdbx_description
1 polymer ?
#
loop_
_entity_poly.entity_id
_entity_poly.type
_entity_poly.pdbx_seq_one_letter_code
_entity_poly.pdbx_strand_id
1 'polypeptide(L)'
;MMSNLYFCKYFSEGVDEQNFLLADARPHWTPSRDMILSHIYLDLEVDVEGKKLEGTGHINFSSVKKNLESIFLDARELRIERVTT
;
A
#
# COMPACT_ATOMS: atom_id res chain seq x y z
N MET A 1 0.92 25.05 16.92
CA MET A 1 0.80 24.39 18.24
C MET A 1 -0.66 24.53 18.64
N MET A 2 -1.54 23.52 18.72
CA MET A 2 -1.49 22.05 18.70
C MET A 2 -2.73 21.53 17.95
N SER A 3 -2.59 20.44 17.19
CA SER A 3 -3.71 19.70 16.60
C SER A 3 -4.25 18.68 17.61
N ASN A 4 -5.48 18.87 18.07
CA ASN A 4 -6.19 17.85 18.85
C ASN A 4 -6.69 16.76 17.88
N LEU A 5 -5.93 15.67 17.74
CA LEU A 5 -6.44 14.45 17.11
C LEU A 5 -7.41 13.78 18.08
N TYR A 6 -8.71 13.86 17.76
CA TYR A 6 -9.74 13.09 18.43
C TYR A 6 -9.59 11.61 18.07
N PHE A 7 -9.13 10.81 19.03
CA PHE A 7 -9.07 9.34 18.92
C PHE A 7 -10.48 8.80 19.21
N CYS A 8 -11.25 8.48 18.17
CA CYS A 8 -12.58 7.88 18.34
C CYS A 8 -12.42 6.36 18.40
N LYS A 9 -12.52 5.78 19.61
CA LYS A 9 -12.53 4.33 19.82
C LYS A 9 -13.98 3.86 19.81
N TYR A 10 -14.44 3.33 18.68
CA TYR A 10 -15.72 2.62 18.64
C TYR A 10 -15.54 1.28 19.35
N PHE A 11 -16.20 1.14 20.50
CA PHE A 11 -16.50 -0.17 21.08
C PHE A 11 -18.00 -0.39 20.91
N SER A 12 -18.39 -1.54 20.35
CA SER A 12 -19.77 -1.99 20.42
C SER A 12 -20.13 -2.24 21.89
N GLU A 13 -21.08 -1.47 22.42
CA GLU A 13 -21.63 -1.73 23.76
C GLU A 13 -22.13 -3.17 23.84
N GLY A 14 -21.61 -3.95 24.81
CA GLY A 14 -22.13 -5.28 25.15
C GLY A 14 -21.22 -6.49 24.88
N VAL A 15 -19.95 -6.29 24.49
CA VAL A 15 -19.01 -7.41 24.30
C VAL A 15 -18.02 -7.46 25.47
N ASP A 16 -18.37 -8.24 26.52
CA ASP A 16 -17.44 -8.70 27.55
C ASP A 16 -16.56 -9.85 26.98
N GLU A 17 -15.78 -9.56 25.94
CA GLU A 17 -14.82 -10.55 25.46
C GLU A 17 -13.59 -10.53 26.37
N GLN A 18 -13.30 -11.69 26.98
CA GLN A 18 -12.07 -11.95 27.71
C GLN A 18 -10.89 -11.48 26.85
N ASN A 19 -10.25 -10.40 27.29
CA ASN A 19 -9.09 -9.84 26.64
C ASN A 19 -7.94 -10.87 26.70
N PHE A 20 -7.83 -11.73 25.69
CA PHE A 20 -6.65 -12.56 25.41
C PHE A 20 -5.48 -11.69 24.87
N LEU A 21 -5.37 -10.46 25.35
CA LEU A 21 -4.25 -9.59 25.04
C LEU A 21 -3.17 -9.88 26.07
N LEU A 22 -2.07 -10.50 25.64
CA LEU A 22 -0.85 -10.57 26.43
C LEU A 22 -0.47 -9.16 26.90
N ALA A 23 0.19 -9.03 28.06
CA ALA A 23 0.49 -7.73 28.68
C ALA A 23 1.30 -6.78 27.76
N ASP A 24 1.93 -7.31 26.71
CA ASP A 24 2.72 -6.63 25.69
C ASP A 24 2.06 -6.60 24.29
N ALA A 25 0.86 -7.17 24.13
CA ALA A 25 0.15 -7.21 22.86
C ALA A 25 -0.26 -5.80 22.42
N ARG A 26 0.61 -5.15 21.64
CA ARG A 26 0.26 -3.92 20.93
C ARG A 26 -0.57 -4.30 19.73
N PRO A 27 -1.72 -3.67 19.57
CA PRO A 27 -2.63 -4.20 18.59
C PRO A 27 -2.14 -3.67 17.21
N HIS A 28 -1.93 -4.60 16.27
CA HIS A 28 -1.17 -4.38 15.03
C HIS A 28 -2.08 -3.79 13.96
N TRP A 29 -2.11 -2.46 13.83
CA TRP A 29 -2.98 -1.85 12.81
C TRP A 29 -2.33 -2.02 11.46
N THR A 30 -3.11 -2.51 10.50
CA THR A 30 -2.67 -2.45 9.11
C THR A 30 -2.57 -0.96 8.76
N PRO A 31 -1.41 -0.47 8.30
CA PRO A 31 -1.27 0.92 7.90
C PRO A 31 -2.31 1.25 6.83
N SER A 32 -2.77 2.51 6.81
CA SER A 32 -3.73 2.95 5.80
C SER A 32 -3.14 2.72 4.41
N ARG A 33 -3.86 1.98 3.57
CA ARG A 33 -3.49 1.77 2.17
C ARG A 33 -4.50 2.45 1.27
N ASP A 34 -4.00 3.12 0.24
CA ASP A 34 -4.83 3.80 -0.75
C ASP A 34 -5.36 2.82 -1.81
N MET A 35 -4.60 1.75 -2.03
CA MET A 35 -4.93 0.66 -2.96
C MET A 35 -4.46 -0.70 -2.42
N ILE A 36 -5.04 -1.75 -2.98
CA ILE A 36 -4.60 -3.14 -2.82
C ILE A 36 -4.10 -3.62 -4.17
N LEU A 37 -2.81 -3.90 -4.25
CA LEU A 37 -2.19 -4.49 -5.44
C LEU A 37 -2.58 -5.97 -5.52
N SER A 38 -3.14 -6.39 -6.65
CA SER A 38 -3.56 -7.78 -6.87
C SER A 38 -2.61 -8.56 -7.77
N HIS A 39 -1.96 -7.88 -8.73
CA HIS A 39 -1.06 -8.54 -9.67
C HIS A 39 0.00 -7.57 -10.22
N ILE A 40 1.18 -8.11 -10.50
CA ILE A 40 2.24 -7.44 -11.28
C ILE A 40 2.66 -8.41 -12.38
N TYR A 41 2.68 -7.92 -13.61
CA TYR A 41 3.28 -8.60 -14.75
C TYR A 41 4.42 -7.75 -15.29
N LEU A 42 5.56 -8.37 -15.57
CA LEU A 42 6.75 -7.70 -16.08
C LEU A 42 7.11 -8.32 -17.42
N ASP A 43 7.16 -7.50 -18.45
CA ASP A 43 7.68 -7.84 -19.78
C ASP A 43 9.00 -7.09 -19.94
N LEU A 44 10.11 -7.79 -19.74
CA LEU A 44 11.45 -7.20 -19.66
C LEU A 44 12.39 -7.85 -20.66
N GLU A 45 13.13 -7.01 -21.36
CA GLU A 45 14.31 -7.36 -22.14
C GLU A 45 15.57 -7.18 -21.27
N VAL A 46 16.49 -8.14 -21.37
CA VAL A 46 17.72 -8.16 -20.58
C VAL A 46 18.90 -7.85 -21.50
N ASP A 47 19.51 -6.70 -21.32
CA ASP A 47 20.80 -6.37 -21.92
C ASP A 47 21.92 -6.66 -20.91
N VAL A 48 22.61 -7.78 -21.11
CA VAL A 48 23.69 -8.23 -20.23
C VAL A 48 24.96 -7.39 -20.41
N GLU A 49 25.28 -7.00 -21.64
CA GLU A 49 26.47 -6.20 -21.98
C GLU A 49 26.30 -4.77 -21.45
N GLY A 50 25.14 -4.16 -21.71
CA GLY A 50 24.76 -2.84 -21.21
C GLY A 50 24.36 -2.80 -19.74
N LYS A 51 24.25 -3.97 -19.07
CA LYS A 51 23.82 -4.14 -17.67
C LYS A 51 22.50 -3.42 -17.37
N LYS A 52 21.54 -3.55 -18.28
CA LYS A 52 20.28 -2.82 -18.25
C LYS A 52 19.10 -3.77 -18.41
N LEU A 53 17.99 -3.40 -17.77
CA LEU A 53 16.68 -3.97 -18.01
C LEU A 53 15.80 -2.90 -18.64
N GLU A 54 15.08 -3.27 -19.69
CA GLU A 54 14.13 -2.40 -20.39
C GLU A 54 12.82 -3.14 -20.56
N GLY A 55 11.70 -2.41 -20.54
CA GLY A 55 10.40 -3.02 -20.80
C GLY A 55 9.26 -2.38 -20.04
N THR A 56 8.18 -3.15 -19.88
CA THR A 56 6.90 -2.67 -19.36
C THR A 56 6.49 -3.44 -18.12
N GLY A 57 6.04 -2.70 -17.10
CA GLY A 57 5.37 -3.26 -15.92
C GLY A 57 3.87 -3.00 -15.99
N HIS A 58 3.06 -4.05 -15.85
CA HIS A 58 1.62 -3.97 -15.77
C HIS A 58 1.17 -4.26 -14.34
N ILE A 59 0.45 -3.32 -13.74
CA ILE A 59 -0.07 -3.45 -12.37
C ILE A 59 -1.59 -3.51 -12.41
N ASN A 60 -2.15 -4.48 -11.68
CA ASN A 60 -3.57 -4.52 -11.37
C ASN A 60 -3.74 -4.21 -9.89
N PHE A 61 -4.60 -3.24 -9.57
CA PHE A 61 -4.91 -2.88 -8.20
C PHE A 61 -6.39 -2.54 -8.06
N SER A 62 -6.92 -2.69 -6.86
CA SER A 62 -8.22 -2.15 -6.46
C SER A 62 -8.01 -0.95 -5.56
N SER A 63 -8.79 0.11 -5.80
CA SER A 63 -8.79 1.26 -4.90
C SER A 63 -9.51 0.92 -3.61
N VAL A 64 -8.93 1.30 -2.47
CA VAL A 64 -9.62 1.27 -1.17
C VAL A 64 -10.40 2.58 -0.96
N LYS A 65 -9.97 3.67 -1.58
CA LYS A 65 -10.61 4.99 -1.51
C LYS A 65 -11.61 5.17 -2.66
N LYS A 66 -12.79 5.74 -2.36
CA LYS A 66 -13.85 5.96 -3.36
C LYS A 66 -13.44 6.85 -4.55
N ASN A 67 -12.54 7.81 -4.31
CA ASN A 67 -12.09 8.81 -5.30
C ASN A 67 -10.55 8.87 -5.32
N LEU A 68 -9.90 7.78 -5.74
CA LEU A 68 -8.45 7.72 -5.82
C LEU A 68 -7.97 8.46 -7.08
N GLU A 69 -7.32 9.61 -6.90
CA GLU A 69 -6.83 10.45 -8.00
C GLU A 69 -5.38 10.13 -8.39
N SER A 70 -4.58 9.66 -7.43
CA SER A 70 -3.17 9.38 -7.64
C SER A 70 -2.72 8.17 -6.82
N ILE A 71 -1.71 7.49 -7.33
CA ILE A 71 -1.00 6.42 -6.63
C ILE A 71 0.48 6.73 -6.62
N PHE A 72 1.15 6.34 -5.54
CA PHE A 72 2.58 6.47 -5.39
C PHE A 72 3.20 5.07 -5.44
N LEU A 73 4.22 4.92 -6.28
CA LEU A 73 4.99 3.68 -6.44
C LEU A 73 6.45 3.99 -6.14
N ASP A 74 7.12 3.06 -5.48
CA ASP A 74 8.55 3.18 -5.24
C ASP A 74 9.32 2.88 -6.52
N ALA A 75 10.22 3.79 -6.88
CA ALA A 75 11.13 3.65 -8.02
C ALA A 75 12.53 4.09 -7.61
N ARG A 76 13.53 3.23 -7.82
CA ARG A 76 14.94 3.55 -7.55
C ARG A 76 15.75 3.42 -8.84
N GLU A 77 16.34 4.53 -9.26
CA GLU A 77 17.21 4.61 -10.45
C GLU A 77 16.52 4.14 -11.74
N LEU A 78 15.19 4.29 -11.82
CA LEU A 78 14.40 3.98 -13.01
C LEU A 78 14.16 5.23 -13.85
N ARG A 79 14.25 5.08 -15.17
CA ARG A 79 13.78 6.08 -16.14
C ARG A 79 12.42 5.64 -16.66
N ILE A 80 11.37 6.39 -16.34
CA ILE A 80 10.01 6.11 -16.80
C ILE A 80 9.75 6.85 -18.11
N GLU A 81 9.46 6.12 -19.17
CA GLU A 81 9.15 6.74 -20.48
C GLU A 81 7.71 7.22 -20.55
N ARG A 82 6.76 6.40 -20.06
CA ARG A 82 5.33 6.70 -20.10
C ARG A 82 4.55 5.86 -19.09
N VAL A 83 3.40 6.36 -18.67
CA VAL A 83 2.37 5.63 -17.92
C VAL A 83 1.07 5.65 -18.72
N THR A 84 0.35 4.52 -18.76
CA THR A 84 -0.95 4.37 -19.44
C THR A 84 -1.94 3.63 -18.56
N THR A 85 -3.23 3.75 -18.86
CA THR A 85 -4.34 3.06 -18.18
C THR A 85 -4.97 2.02 -19.10
#